data_AF-A0A368VHP2-F1
#
_entry.id   AF-A0A368VHP2-F1
#
_cell.length_a   1.000
_cell.length_b   1.000
_cell.length_c   1.000
_cell.angle_alpha   90.00
_cell.angle_beta   90.00
_cell.angle_gamma   90.00
#
_symmetry.space_group_name_H-M   'P 1'
#
loop_
_entity.id
_entity.type
_entity.pdbx_description
1 polymer ?
#
loop_
_entity_poly.entity_id
_entity_poly.type
_entity_poly.pdbx_seq_one_letter_code
_entity_poly.pdbx_strand_id
1 'polypeptide(L)'
;MSAPQSPEPSGDSRLPEVVTGSGSGSGRATATANTVHKWGFGAFFLAEAVFVLVSVALAATFGPLDGGGRRLGIALILMLMLPTVLAGMVAVVATLVRGHGPRRDFGLQWRRSDVTTGLGIGVAGLVLTAIASTLWARWVGPEQADSAVGSLLEGVRLPPVLAVVIFLHVWLVAPLCEELLYRGLLWGAMERLRWSRVTIFILTTAIFAIGHLEPARTVLLLVIAIPIGLARFLTGRLTASVVAHQVNNFLPALGLLLMSLGLLPA
;
A
#
# COMPACT_ATOMS: atom_id res chain seq x y z
N MET A 1 29.53 -28.36 -97.95
CA MET A 1 29.54 -29.01 -96.63
C MET A 1 28.45 -28.36 -95.78
N SER A 2 27.68 -29.16 -95.05
CA SER A 2 26.71 -28.77 -94.01
C SER A 2 25.53 -27.86 -94.42
N ALA A 3 24.39 -28.05 -93.74
CA ALA A 3 23.08 -27.50 -94.09
C ALA A 3 22.66 -26.35 -93.13
N PRO A 4 21.68 -25.50 -93.53
CA PRO A 4 21.08 -24.51 -92.63
C PRO A 4 20.12 -25.15 -91.59
N GLN A 5 19.81 -24.42 -90.52
CA GLN A 5 18.79 -24.79 -89.52
C GLN A 5 17.89 -23.61 -89.15
N SER A 6 16.61 -23.94 -88.95
CA SER A 6 15.48 -23.15 -88.41
C SER A 6 14.54 -24.16 -87.70
N PRO A 7 13.54 -23.79 -86.86
CA PRO A 7 12.97 -22.45 -86.61
C PRO A 7 12.67 -22.12 -85.12
N GLU A 8 11.77 -21.15 -84.91
CA GLU A 8 11.03 -20.65 -83.71
C GLU A 8 10.25 -21.72 -82.88
N PRO A 9 9.54 -21.42 -81.74
CA PRO A 9 9.14 -20.13 -81.09
C PRO A 9 9.58 -20.02 -79.60
N SER A 10 9.10 -19.15 -78.68
CA SER A 10 7.98 -18.16 -78.56
C SER A 10 8.45 -16.91 -77.75
N GLY A 11 7.68 -15.91 -77.27
CA GLY A 11 6.23 -15.68 -77.04
C GLY A 11 5.80 -16.01 -75.59
N ASP A 12 5.06 -15.20 -74.82
CA ASP A 12 4.34 -13.92 -75.08
C ASP A 12 4.52 -12.90 -73.92
N SER A 13 4.24 -11.63 -74.22
CA SER A 13 4.08 -10.50 -73.31
C SER A 13 2.72 -10.46 -72.58
N ARG A 14 2.67 -9.94 -71.33
CA ARG A 14 1.57 -9.10 -70.77
C ARG A 14 1.70 -8.81 -69.26
N LEU A 15 1.88 -7.52 -68.94
CA LEU A 15 1.08 -6.67 -68.00
C LEU A 15 0.78 -7.13 -66.54
N PRO A 16 0.37 -6.21 -65.62
CA PRO A 16 0.67 -6.34 -64.19
C PRO A 16 -0.43 -7.00 -63.35
N GLU A 17 -0.02 -7.59 -62.22
CA GLU A 17 -0.92 -8.16 -61.22
C GLU A 17 -1.27 -7.13 -60.12
N VAL A 18 -2.57 -6.83 -59.97
CA VAL A 18 -3.10 -6.04 -58.85
C VAL A 18 -3.72 -7.00 -57.84
N VAL A 19 -3.03 -7.25 -56.72
CA VAL A 19 -3.56 -8.06 -55.62
C VAL A 19 -4.10 -7.16 -54.51
N THR A 20 -5.42 -7.03 -54.41
CA THR A 20 -6.10 -6.37 -53.30
C THR A 20 -6.14 -7.27 -52.07
N GLY A 21 -5.27 -7.03 -51.08
CA GLY A 21 -5.22 -7.78 -49.82
C GLY A 21 -5.58 -6.94 -48.59
N SER A 22 -6.83 -7.02 -48.12
CA SER A 22 -7.30 -6.30 -46.94
C SER A 22 -6.83 -6.96 -45.63
N GLY A 23 -5.57 -6.73 -45.27
CA GLY A 23 -5.00 -7.18 -43.98
C GLY A 23 -5.36 -6.24 -42.84
N SER A 24 -6.25 -6.66 -41.94
CA SER A 24 -6.57 -5.95 -40.69
C SER A 24 -5.44 -6.07 -39.66
N GLY A 25 -4.30 -5.44 -39.98
CA GLY A 25 -3.11 -5.37 -39.13
C GLY A 25 -3.42 -4.63 -37.83
N SER A 26 -3.90 -5.37 -36.83
CA SER A 26 -4.28 -4.84 -35.53
C SER A 26 -3.18 -3.93 -34.99
N GLY A 27 -3.52 -2.69 -34.61
CA GLY A 27 -2.61 -1.76 -33.96
C GLY A 27 -2.14 -2.34 -32.64
N ARG A 28 -1.07 -3.14 -32.68
CA ARG A 28 -0.49 -3.88 -31.55
C ARG A 28 0.13 -2.84 -30.64
N ALA A 29 -0.71 -2.31 -29.74
CA ALA A 29 -0.45 -1.13 -28.93
C ALA A 29 0.99 -1.18 -28.42
N THR A 30 1.78 -0.18 -28.80
CA THR A 30 3.21 -0.12 -28.51
C THR A 30 3.40 -0.32 -27.03
N ALA A 31 3.95 -1.47 -26.65
CA ALA A 31 4.13 -1.84 -25.25
C ALA A 31 5.07 -0.80 -24.64
N THR A 32 4.51 0.20 -23.95
CA THR A 32 5.24 1.35 -23.45
C THR A 32 6.39 0.81 -22.63
N ALA A 33 7.62 1.07 -23.08
CA ALA A 33 8.81 0.43 -22.54
C ALA A 33 8.84 0.66 -21.03
N ASN A 34 8.41 -0.35 -20.28
CA ASN A 34 8.17 -0.22 -18.85
C ASN A 34 9.55 -0.09 -18.22
N THR A 35 9.93 1.15 -17.94
CA THR A 35 11.18 1.50 -17.27
C THR A 35 11.07 0.97 -15.85
N VAL A 36 11.50 -0.29 -15.67
CA VAL A 36 11.42 -0.99 -14.39
C VAL A 36 12.29 -0.22 -13.39
N HIS A 37 11.71 0.13 -12.24
CA HIS A 37 12.40 0.86 -11.20
C HIS A 37 13.66 0.09 -10.73
N LYS A 38 14.72 0.84 -10.43
CA LYS A 38 16.04 0.30 -10.05
C LYS A 38 16.12 -0.05 -8.56
N TRP A 39 15.13 0.30 -7.75
CA TRP A 39 14.93 -0.21 -6.38
C TRP A 39 14.23 -1.59 -6.35
N GLY A 40 14.30 -2.27 -5.20
CA GLY A 40 13.71 -3.59 -4.94
C GLY A 40 13.63 -3.84 -3.42
N PHE A 41 13.58 -5.10 -2.97
CA PHE A 41 13.37 -5.44 -1.54
C PHE A 41 14.29 -4.70 -0.54
N GLY A 42 15.54 -4.41 -0.90
CA GLY A 42 16.45 -3.63 -0.03
C GLY A 42 15.96 -2.23 0.33
N ALA A 43 15.06 -1.63 -0.46
CA ALA A 43 14.40 -0.36 -0.11
C ALA A 43 13.29 -0.57 0.95
N PHE A 44 12.56 -1.68 0.88
CA PHE A 44 11.56 -2.06 1.90
C PHE A 44 12.26 -2.37 3.22
N PHE A 45 13.28 -3.24 3.22
CA PHE A 45 14.04 -3.55 4.42
C PHE A 45 14.79 -2.34 5.01
N LEU A 46 15.16 -1.34 4.20
CA LEU A 46 15.70 -0.07 4.71
C LEU A 46 14.63 0.79 5.38
N ALA A 47 13.40 0.81 4.86
CA ALA A 47 12.28 1.52 5.49
C ALA A 47 11.90 0.87 6.84
N GLU A 48 11.81 -0.46 6.88
CA GLU A 48 11.58 -1.24 8.11
C GLU A 48 12.72 -1.06 9.12
N ALA A 49 13.99 -1.09 8.68
CA ALA A 49 15.12 -0.83 9.55
C ALA A 49 15.10 0.58 10.13
N VAL A 50 14.71 1.60 9.35
CA VAL A 50 14.53 2.97 9.84
C VAL A 50 13.37 3.05 10.83
N PHE A 51 12.25 2.37 10.58
CA PHE A 51 11.15 2.27 11.55
C PHE A 51 11.63 1.69 12.88
N VAL A 52 12.18 0.48 12.87
CA VAL A 52 12.61 -0.23 14.09
C VAL A 52 13.71 0.52 14.84
N LEU A 53 14.74 1.02 14.15
CA LEU A 53 15.85 1.74 14.79
C LEU A 53 15.40 3.07 15.42
N VAL A 54 14.47 3.80 14.79
CA VAL A 54 13.93 5.04 15.38
C VAL A 54 13.03 4.72 16.57
N SER A 55 12.15 3.71 16.47
CA SER A 55 11.33 3.25 17.61
C SER A 55 12.18 2.84 18.81
N VAL A 56 13.23 2.04 18.60
CA VAL A 56 14.16 1.63 19.66
C VAL A 56 14.94 2.81 20.23
N ALA A 57 15.44 3.73 19.40
CA ALA A 57 16.15 4.92 19.86
C ALA A 57 15.25 5.85 20.69
N LEU A 58 13.99 6.03 20.30
CA LEU A 58 13.01 6.81 21.07
C LEU A 58 12.65 6.12 22.40
N ALA A 59 12.40 4.81 22.38
CA ALA A 59 12.16 4.03 23.60
C ALA A 59 13.34 4.14 24.59
N ALA A 60 14.58 4.04 24.10
CA ALA A 60 15.78 4.22 24.92
C ALA A 60 15.99 5.66 25.41
N THR A 61 15.56 6.66 24.65
CA THR A 61 15.69 8.10 24.99
C THR A 61 14.67 8.56 26.03
N PHE A 62 13.42 8.07 25.93
CA PHE A 62 12.36 8.45 26.87
C PHE A 62 12.25 7.51 28.06
N GLY A 63 12.62 6.23 27.91
CA GLY A 63 12.40 5.21 28.93
C GLY A 63 10.91 4.84 29.07
N PRO A 64 10.50 4.33 30.25
CA PRO A 64 9.08 4.19 30.59
C PRO A 64 8.33 5.53 30.41
N LEU A 65 7.07 5.44 30.00
CA LEU A 65 6.18 6.60 29.86
C LEU A 65 5.55 6.99 31.21
N ASP A 66 6.41 7.25 32.19
CA ASP A 66 6.02 7.55 33.56
C ASP A 66 5.78 9.06 33.81
N GLY A 67 4.67 9.34 34.52
CA GLY A 67 4.24 10.69 34.86
C GLY A 67 3.50 11.44 33.74
N GLY A 68 2.65 12.38 34.15
CA GLY A 68 1.81 13.16 33.23
C GLY A 68 2.48 14.42 32.66
N GLY A 69 1.72 15.15 31.83
CA GLY A 69 2.10 16.48 31.34
C GLY A 69 2.97 16.49 30.08
N ARG A 70 3.77 17.55 29.91
CA ARG A 70 4.38 17.88 28.60
C ARG A 70 5.38 16.84 28.10
N ARG A 71 6.11 16.13 28.99
CA ARG A 71 7.06 15.06 28.61
C ARG A 71 6.33 13.91 27.92
N LEU A 72 5.28 13.38 28.56
CA LEU A 72 4.45 12.30 28.03
C LEU A 72 3.85 12.66 26.67
N GLY A 73 3.25 13.86 26.54
CA GLY A 73 2.64 14.28 25.27
C GLY A 73 3.62 14.42 24.10
N ILE A 74 4.87 14.85 24.37
CA ILE A 74 5.94 14.89 23.37
C ILE A 74 6.41 13.47 23.01
N ALA A 75 6.58 12.60 24.01
CA ALA A 75 6.99 11.21 23.81
C ALA A 75 5.98 10.45 22.94
N LEU A 76 4.67 10.57 23.24
CA LEU A 76 3.60 9.94 22.46
C LEU A 76 3.58 10.39 20.99
N ILE A 77 3.72 11.70 20.70
CA ILE A 77 3.87 12.20 19.32
C ILE A 77 5.07 11.54 18.63
N LEU A 78 6.24 11.59 19.27
CA LEU A 78 7.47 11.15 18.62
C LEU A 78 7.48 9.63 18.40
N MET A 79 7.12 8.84 19.40
CA MET A 79 7.06 7.37 19.30
C MET A 79 6.06 6.89 18.25
N LEU A 80 4.88 7.49 18.18
CA LEU A 80 3.84 7.07 17.24
C LEU A 80 4.13 7.56 15.81
N MET A 81 4.52 8.84 15.67
CA MET A 81 4.57 9.49 14.35
C MET A 81 5.93 9.40 13.67
N LEU A 82 7.04 9.53 14.41
CA LEU A 82 8.36 9.73 13.80
C LEU A 82 8.88 8.47 13.08
N PRO A 83 8.84 7.24 13.64
CA PRO A 83 9.26 6.03 12.93
C PRO A 83 8.48 5.84 11.63
N THR A 84 7.15 5.95 11.72
CA THR A 84 6.17 5.76 10.64
C THR A 84 6.41 6.75 9.48
N VAL A 85 6.58 8.04 9.80
CA VAL A 85 6.81 9.09 8.81
C VAL A 85 8.22 9.00 8.19
N LEU A 86 9.25 8.68 8.98
CA LEU A 86 10.61 8.48 8.44
C LEU A 86 10.67 7.29 7.49
N ALA A 87 10.05 6.16 7.83
CA ALA A 87 9.95 4.99 6.95
C ALA A 87 9.17 5.31 5.66
N GLY A 88 8.02 6.02 5.76
CA GLY A 88 7.27 6.50 4.61
C GLY A 88 8.10 7.44 3.70
N MET A 89 8.96 8.27 4.28
CA MET A 89 9.89 9.11 3.50
C MET A 89 11.01 8.28 2.84
N VAL A 90 11.53 7.23 3.46
CA VAL A 90 12.46 6.28 2.80
C VAL A 90 11.81 5.68 1.54
N ALA A 91 10.53 5.32 1.60
CA ALA A 91 9.79 4.82 0.43
C ALA A 91 9.68 5.85 -0.69
N VAL A 92 9.37 7.12 -0.36
CA VAL A 92 9.36 8.20 -1.36
C VAL A 92 10.76 8.42 -1.95
N VAL A 93 11.80 8.55 -1.12
CA VAL A 93 13.19 8.76 -1.55
C VAL A 93 13.68 7.62 -2.44
N ALA A 94 13.33 6.36 -2.16
CA ALA A 94 13.68 5.22 -2.99
C ALA A 94 13.13 5.35 -4.43
N THR A 95 11.89 5.82 -4.60
CA THR A 95 11.30 6.08 -5.93
C THR A 95 11.89 7.32 -6.62
N LEU A 96 12.44 8.28 -5.89
CA LEU A 96 13.09 9.47 -6.46
C LEU A 96 14.52 9.19 -6.90
N VAL A 97 15.31 8.50 -6.08
CA VAL A 97 16.74 8.23 -6.33
C VAL A 97 16.95 7.02 -7.24
N ARG A 98 16.06 6.03 -7.22
CA ARG A 98 16.19 4.77 -7.97
C ARG A 98 14.93 4.40 -8.77
N GLY A 99 14.09 5.37 -9.11
CA GLY A 99 12.80 5.14 -9.75
C GLY A 99 12.33 6.32 -10.60
N HIS A 100 11.01 6.49 -10.74
CA HIS A 100 10.39 7.56 -11.54
C HIS A 100 9.42 8.43 -10.70
N GLY A 101 9.60 8.42 -9.38
CA GLY A 101 8.77 9.08 -8.38
C GLY A 101 7.47 8.33 -8.05
N PRO A 102 6.85 8.60 -6.89
CA PRO A 102 5.77 7.78 -6.34
C PRO A 102 4.48 7.82 -7.19
N ARG A 103 4.29 8.89 -7.97
CA ARG A 103 3.17 9.03 -8.93
C ARG A 103 3.22 8.02 -10.07
N ARG A 104 4.41 7.53 -10.44
CA ARG A 104 4.62 6.50 -11.47
C ARG A 104 4.84 5.14 -10.83
N ASP A 105 5.87 5.02 -10.01
CA ASP A 105 6.32 3.74 -9.43
C ASP A 105 5.24 3.06 -8.58
N PHE A 106 4.50 3.82 -7.76
CA PHE A 106 3.38 3.27 -6.96
C PHE A 106 2.01 3.53 -7.59
N GLY A 107 1.93 4.32 -8.66
CA GLY A 107 0.65 4.79 -9.19
C GLY A 107 -0.13 5.67 -8.19
N LEU A 108 0.56 6.44 -7.35
CA LEU A 108 -0.06 7.40 -6.42
C LEU A 108 -0.60 8.60 -7.22
N GLN A 109 -1.86 8.51 -7.66
CA GLN A 109 -2.49 9.48 -8.56
C GLN A 109 -3.94 9.73 -8.12
N TRP A 110 -4.29 10.98 -7.86
CA TRP A 110 -5.66 11.35 -7.52
C TRP A 110 -6.56 11.28 -8.76
N ARG A 111 -7.26 10.14 -8.92
CA ARG A 111 -8.25 9.89 -9.97
C ARG A 111 -9.57 9.56 -9.31
N ARG A 112 -10.69 10.09 -9.83
CA ARG A 112 -12.02 9.86 -9.24
C ARG A 112 -12.36 8.36 -9.13
N SER A 113 -11.99 7.54 -10.13
CA SER A 113 -12.13 6.08 -10.09
C SER A 113 -11.55 5.45 -8.83
N ASP A 114 -10.38 5.92 -8.40
CA ASP A 114 -9.57 5.26 -7.39
C ASP A 114 -10.07 5.66 -6.00
N VAL A 115 -10.55 6.90 -5.88
CA VAL A 115 -11.29 7.37 -4.71
C VAL A 115 -12.64 6.65 -4.59
N THR A 116 -13.40 6.47 -5.67
CA THR A 116 -14.70 5.76 -5.62
C THR A 116 -14.55 4.27 -5.33
N THR A 117 -13.58 3.59 -5.95
CA THR A 117 -13.32 2.17 -5.70
C THR A 117 -12.72 1.97 -4.31
N GLY A 118 -11.78 2.83 -3.88
CA GLY A 118 -11.23 2.82 -2.53
C GLY A 118 -12.28 3.09 -1.46
N LEU A 119 -13.22 4.02 -1.69
CA LEU A 119 -14.33 4.28 -0.76
C LEU A 119 -15.32 3.11 -0.70
N GLY A 120 -15.72 2.55 -1.84
CA GLY A 120 -16.66 1.41 -1.88
C GLY A 120 -16.09 0.15 -1.21
N ILE A 121 -14.83 -0.19 -1.53
CA ILE A 121 -14.13 -1.31 -0.87
C ILE A 121 -13.83 -0.97 0.60
N GLY A 122 -13.53 0.29 0.91
CA GLY A 122 -13.32 0.78 2.27
C GLY A 122 -14.56 0.59 3.15
N VAL A 123 -15.75 0.97 2.67
CA VAL A 123 -17.02 0.83 3.40
C VAL A 123 -17.41 -0.65 3.56
N ALA A 124 -17.28 -1.47 2.50
CA ALA A 124 -17.49 -2.91 2.61
C ALA A 124 -16.50 -3.56 3.59
N GLY A 125 -15.24 -3.11 3.56
CA GLY A 125 -14.20 -3.48 4.51
C GLY A 125 -14.53 -3.06 5.94
N LEU A 126 -15.09 -1.86 6.15
CA LEU A 126 -15.45 -1.36 7.48
C LEU A 126 -16.54 -2.22 8.13
N VAL A 127 -17.50 -2.73 7.35
CA VAL A 127 -18.50 -3.70 7.83
C VAL A 127 -17.84 -5.04 8.20
N LEU A 128 -16.94 -5.56 7.34
CA LEU A 128 -16.17 -6.76 7.64
C LEU A 128 -15.31 -6.61 8.91
N THR A 129 -14.61 -5.48 9.04
CA THR A 129 -13.78 -5.09 10.19
C THR A 129 -14.61 -5.01 11.47
N ALA A 130 -15.77 -4.33 11.44
CA ALA A 130 -16.65 -4.24 12.62
C ALA A 130 -17.16 -5.61 13.08
N ILE A 131 -17.55 -6.48 12.15
CA ILE A 131 -17.96 -7.86 12.45
C ILE A 131 -16.78 -8.66 13.00
N ALA A 132 -15.62 -8.61 12.34
CA ALA A 132 -14.41 -9.34 12.73
C ALA A 132 -13.93 -8.94 14.13
N SER A 133 -13.82 -7.63 14.43
CA SER A 133 -13.45 -7.13 15.76
C SER A 133 -14.46 -7.54 16.84
N THR A 134 -15.76 -7.51 16.53
CA THR A 134 -16.81 -7.95 17.46
C THR A 134 -16.73 -9.44 17.78
N LEU A 135 -16.42 -10.27 16.79
CA LEU A 135 -16.20 -11.71 16.98
C LEU A 135 -14.87 -11.99 17.70
N TRP A 136 -13.81 -11.22 17.40
CA TRP A 136 -12.49 -11.36 18.01
C TRP A 136 -12.51 -11.05 19.51
N ALA A 137 -13.08 -9.91 19.90
CA ALA A 137 -13.22 -9.51 21.30
C ALA A 137 -14.09 -10.48 22.13
N ARG A 138 -15.04 -11.19 21.49
CA ARG A 138 -15.81 -12.27 22.11
C ARG A 138 -15.05 -13.60 22.23
N TRP A 139 -14.01 -13.81 21.43
CA TRP A 139 -13.25 -15.06 21.40
C TRP A 139 -12.01 -15.02 22.30
N VAL A 140 -11.26 -13.92 22.25
CA VAL A 140 -9.98 -13.75 22.99
C VAL A 140 -10.15 -12.91 24.26
N GLY A 141 -11.28 -12.21 24.40
CA GLY A 141 -11.58 -11.28 25.49
C GLY A 141 -11.22 -9.83 25.13
N PRO A 142 -11.85 -8.81 25.78
CA PRO A 142 -11.62 -7.41 25.44
C PRO A 142 -10.17 -6.95 25.59
N GLU A 143 -9.52 -7.31 26.71
CA GLU A 143 -8.14 -6.92 27.07
C GLU A 143 -7.10 -7.35 26.01
N GLN A 144 -7.36 -8.43 25.26
CA GLN A 144 -6.46 -8.96 24.24
C GLN A 144 -6.87 -8.55 22.81
N ALA A 145 -7.96 -7.79 22.66
CA ALA A 145 -8.45 -7.31 21.37
C ALA A 145 -8.02 -5.88 21.04
N ASP A 146 -7.63 -5.08 22.04
CA ASP A 146 -7.20 -3.70 21.84
C ASP A 146 -5.77 -3.59 21.26
N SER A 147 -5.59 -2.55 20.44
CA SER A 147 -4.34 -2.25 19.76
C SER A 147 -3.26 -1.71 20.68
N ALA A 148 -1.99 -1.92 20.33
CA ALA A 148 -0.84 -1.34 21.03
C ALA A 148 -0.93 0.20 21.19
N VAL A 149 -1.62 0.91 20.28
CA VAL A 149 -1.85 2.37 20.39
C VAL A 149 -2.99 2.70 21.36
N GLY A 150 -4.01 1.84 21.46
CA GLY A 150 -5.07 1.95 22.45
C GLY A 150 -4.55 1.74 23.86
N SER A 151 -3.80 0.66 24.10
CA SER A 151 -3.23 0.35 25.42
C SER A 151 -2.17 1.35 25.89
N LEU A 152 -1.55 2.10 24.97
CA LEU A 152 -0.68 3.26 25.28
C LEU A 152 -1.45 4.54 25.65
N LEU A 153 -2.76 4.59 25.39
CA LEU A 153 -3.66 5.72 25.65
C LEU A 153 -4.76 5.38 26.67
N GLU A 154 -4.85 4.12 27.11
CA GLU A 154 -5.82 3.65 28.10
C GLU A 154 -5.68 4.43 29.42
N GLY A 155 -6.78 5.04 29.87
CA GLY A 155 -6.79 5.95 31.03
C GLY A 155 -6.05 7.28 30.83
N VAL A 156 -5.32 7.49 29.72
CA VAL A 156 -4.50 8.69 29.48
C VAL A 156 -5.35 9.83 28.89
N ARG A 157 -5.67 10.83 29.71
CA ARG A 157 -6.32 12.07 29.24
C ARG A 157 -5.31 13.00 28.58
N LEU A 158 -5.52 13.32 27.30
CA LEU A 158 -4.65 14.16 26.50
C LEU A 158 -5.23 15.58 26.34
N PRO A 159 -4.39 16.63 26.24
CA PRO A 159 -4.84 17.94 25.77
C PRO A 159 -5.51 17.83 24.39
N PRO A 160 -6.63 18.53 24.10
CA PRO A 160 -7.40 18.30 22.88
C PRO A 160 -6.62 18.42 21.57
N VAL A 161 -5.65 19.35 21.51
CA VAL A 161 -4.75 19.51 20.34
C VAL A 161 -3.91 18.26 20.10
N LEU A 162 -3.41 17.63 21.16
CA LEU A 162 -2.61 16.39 21.07
C LEU A 162 -3.49 15.21 20.64
N ALA A 163 -4.69 15.07 21.21
CA ALA A 163 -5.65 14.04 20.81
C ALA A 163 -6.03 14.16 19.31
N VAL A 164 -6.26 15.39 18.82
CA VAL A 164 -6.53 15.65 17.40
C VAL A 164 -5.32 15.36 16.50
N VAL A 165 -4.09 15.65 16.94
CA VAL A 165 -2.87 15.30 16.18
C VAL A 165 -2.71 13.78 16.05
N ILE A 166 -2.94 13.03 17.13
CA ILE A 166 -2.90 11.56 17.12
C ILE A 166 -4.02 10.99 16.24
N PHE A 167 -5.25 11.51 16.37
CA PHE A 167 -6.38 11.16 15.50
C PHE A 167 -6.05 11.34 14.01
N LEU A 168 -5.55 12.51 13.61
CA LEU A 168 -5.18 12.78 12.22
C LEU A 168 -4.02 11.89 11.75
N HIS A 169 -3.09 11.54 12.64
CA HIS A 169 -2.01 10.60 12.31
C HIS A 169 -2.55 9.18 12.04
N VAL A 170 -3.28 8.60 12.99
CA VAL A 170 -3.82 7.22 12.89
C VAL A 170 -4.84 7.12 11.76
N TRP A 171 -5.65 8.15 11.53
CA TRP A 171 -6.64 8.15 10.44
C TRP A 171 -6.00 8.32 9.06
N LEU A 172 -5.07 9.26 8.88
CA LEU A 172 -4.64 9.71 7.55
C LEU A 172 -3.18 9.42 7.21
N VAL A 173 -2.25 9.61 8.15
CA VAL A 173 -0.80 9.66 7.89
C VAL A 173 -0.16 8.28 8.02
N ALA A 174 -0.47 7.53 9.08
CA ALA A 174 0.00 6.16 9.27
C ALA A 174 -0.47 5.23 8.12
N PRO A 175 -1.77 5.15 7.79
CA PRO A 175 -2.26 4.46 6.60
C PRO A 175 -1.60 4.85 5.27
N LEU A 176 -1.21 6.12 5.09
CA LEU A 176 -0.46 6.54 3.89
C LEU A 176 0.98 6.01 3.91
N CYS A 177 1.68 6.08 5.04
CA CYS A 177 3.05 5.60 5.17
C CYS A 177 3.14 4.08 5.05
N GLU A 178 2.27 3.35 5.73
CA GLU A 178 2.17 1.89 5.64
C GLU A 178 1.87 1.43 4.22
N GLU A 179 0.93 2.07 3.53
CA GLU A 179 0.64 1.70 2.14
C GLU A 179 1.83 2.00 1.21
N LEU A 180 2.61 3.07 1.44
CA LEU A 180 3.87 3.30 0.71
C LEU A 180 4.91 2.19 0.95
N LEU A 181 4.97 1.60 2.15
CA LEU A 181 5.81 0.44 2.47
C LEU A 181 5.28 -0.84 1.82
N TYR A 182 4.08 -1.28 2.21
CA TYR A 182 3.58 -2.62 1.90
C TYR A 182 2.98 -2.72 0.48
N ARG A 183 2.19 -1.73 0.04
CA ARG A 183 1.51 -1.72 -1.28
C ARG A 183 2.23 -0.85 -2.31
N GLY A 184 3.26 -0.11 -1.89
CA GLY A 184 4.27 0.55 -2.71
C GLY A 184 5.53 -0.29 -2.86
N LEU A 185 6.47 -0.21 -1.92
CA LEU A 185 7.79 -0.86 -2.01
C LEU A 185 7.71 -2.39 -2.09
N LEU A 186 7.10 -3.04 -1.10
CA LEU A 186 7.09 -4.51 -1.01
C LEU A 186 6.34 -5.12 -2.21
N TRP A 187 5.21 -4.52 -2.60
CA TRP A 187 4.46 -4.86 -3.81
C TRP A 187 5.31 -4.73 -5.09
N GLY A 188 5.89 -3.54 -5.35
CA GLY A 188 6.65 -3.29 -6.57
C GLY A 188 7.96 -4.09 -6.64
N ALA A 189 8.58 -4.39 -5.50
CA ALA A 189 9.74 -5.28 -5.43
C ALA A 189 9.41 -6.68 -5.98
N MET A 190 8.22 -7.22 -5.67
CA MET A 190 7.75 -8.49 -6.23
C MET A 190 7.25 -8.37 -7.68
N GLU A 191 6.59 -7.26 -8.08
CA GLU A 191 6.20 -7.04 -9.48
C GLU A 191 7.42 -6.96 -10.41
N ARG A 192 8.53 -6.37 -9.93
CA ARG A 192 9.83 -6.36 -10.61
C ARG A 192 10.40 -7.77 -10.81
N LEU A 193 10.19 -8.69 -9.86
CA LEU A 193 10.56 -10.10 -9.98
C LEU A 193 9.52 -10.95 -10.75
N ARG A 194 8.50 -10.33 -11.35
CA ARG A 194 7.44 -10.98 -12.15
C ARG A 194 6.58 -12.00 -11.36
N TRP A 195 6.48 -11.84 -10.04
CA TRP A 195 5.60 -12.69 -9.23
C TRP A 195 4.12 -12.45 -9.59
N SER A 196 3.26 -13.46 -9.39
CA SER A 196 1.84 -13.34 -9.74
C SER A 196 1.15 -12.28 -8.86
N ARG A 197 0.24 -11.49 -9.43
CA ARG A 197 -0.47 -10.43 -8.68
C ARG A 197 -1.22 -10.98 -7.45
N VAL A 198 -1.66 -12.24 -7.50
CA VAL A 198 -2.32 -12.94 -6.38
C VAL A 198 -1.31 -13.27 -5.28
N THR A 199 -0.13 -13.80 -5.64
CA THR A 199 0.98 -14.04 -4.71
C THR A 199 1.39 -12.75 -4.00
N ILE A 200 1.49 -11.64 -4.75
CA ILE A 200 1.86 -10.33 -4.20
C ILE A 200 0.77 -9.81 -3.25
N PHE A 201 -0.50 -9.91 -3.62
CA PHE A 201 -1.62 -9.54 -2.76
C PHE A 201 -1.62 -10.33 -1.44
N ILE A 202 -1.47 -11.66 -1.50
CA ILE A 202 -1.42 -12.52 -0.30
C ILE A 202 -0.23 -12.15 0.58
N LEU A 203 0.98 -12.06 0.02
CA LEU A 203 2.19 -11.83 0.80
C LEU A 203 2.27 -10.41 1.37
N THR A 204 1.89 -9.37 0.62
CA THR A 204 1.82 -7.99 1.18
C THR A 204 0.79 -7.88 2.30
N THR A 205 -0.29 -8.65 2.25
CA THR A 205 -1.35 -8.64 3.25
C THR A 205 -0.99 -9.45 4.50
N ALA A 206 -0.32 -10.59 4.35
CA ALA A 206 0.23 -11.35 5.47
C ALA A 206 1.39 -10.62 6.16
N ILE A 207 2.34 -10.07 5.40
CA ILE A 207 3.50 -9.35 5.95
C ILE A 207 3.06 -8.05 6.65
N PHE A 208 2.05 -7.34 6.15
CA PHE A 208 1.41 -6.20 6.85
C PHE A 208 0.88 -6.59 8.23
N ALA A 209 0.10 -7.68 8.31
CA ALA A 209 -0.53 -8.11 9.56
C ALA A 209 0.47 -8.67 10.59
N ILE A 210 1.57 -9.28 10.12
CA ILE A 210 2.68 -9.75 10.97
C ILE A 210 3.57 -8.58 11.40
N GLY A 211 3.80 -7.59 10.53
CA GLY A 211 4.66 -6.42 10.77
C GLY A 211 4.16 -5.47 11.87
N HIS A 212 2.89 -5.58 12.27
CA HIS A 212 2.35 -4.92 13.46
C HIS A 212 2.94 -5.46 14.77
N LEU A 213 3.49 -6.68 14.79
CA LEU A 213 4.07 -7.34 15.96
C LEU A 213 3.09 -7.50 17.15
N GLU A 214 1.79 -7.65 16.86
CA GLU A 214 0.72 -7.91 17.82
C GLU A 214 0.16 -9.34 17.67
N PRO A 215 0.76 -10.40 18.26
CA PRO A 215 0.36 -11.79 18.02
C PRO A 215 -1.12 -12.08 18.33
N ALA A 216 -1.65 -11.44 19.38
CA ALA A 216 -3.06 -11.55 19.77
C ALA A 216 -4.03 -10.81 18.81
N ARG A 217 -3.52 -10.11 17.79
CA ARG A 217 -4.32 -9.37 16.79
C ARG A 217 -3.95 -9.68 15.35
N THR A 218 -2.83 -10.35 15.06
CA THR A 218 -2.38 -10.69 13.69
C THR A 218 -3.47 -11.33 12.82
N VAL A 219 -4.32 -12.21 13.38
CA VAL A 219 -5.42 -12.84 12.63
C VAL A 219 -6.54 -11.83 12.30
N LEU A 220 -6.91 -10.97 13.24
CA LEU A 220 -7.86 -9.88 13.01
C LEU A 220 -7.30 -8.87 11.98
N LEU A 221 -6.05 -8.47 12.13
CA LEU A 221 -5.34 -7.58 11.20
C LEU A 221 -5.25 -8.16 9.79
N LEU A 222 -5.08 -9.49 9.65
CA LEU A 222 -5.12 -10.16 8.36
C LEU A 222 -6.48 -9.99 7.66
N VAL A 223 -7.58 -10.11 8.42
CA VAL A 223 -8.95 -9.89 7.90
C VAL A 223 -9.17 -8.43 7.50
N ILE A 224 -8.72 -7.48 8.32
CA ILE A 224 -8.80 -6.03 8.04
C ILE A 224 -7.96 -5.64 6.81
N ALA A 225 -6.80 -6.27 6.62
CA ALA A 225 -5.87 -5.98 5.54
C ALA A 225 -6.31 -6.52 4.16
N ILE A 226 -7.26 -7.47 4.10
CA ILE A 226 -7.82 -8.02 2.85
C ILE A 226 -8.49 -6.94 1.98
N PRO A 227 -9.52 -6.19 2.44
CA PRO A 227 -10.16 -5.15 1.62
C PRO A 227 -9.18 -4.06 1.19
N ILE A 228 -8.22 -3.69 2.06
CA ILE A 228 -7.18 -2.71 1.76
C ILE A 228 -6.33 -3.21 0.58
N GLY A 229 -5.69 -4.38 0.72
CA GLY A 229 -4.88 -4.98 -0.36
C GLY A 229 -5.68 -5.28 -1.63
N LEU A 230 -6.98 -5.57 -1.51
CA LEU A 230 -7.88 -5.80 -2.64
C LEU A 230 -8.09 -4.52 -3.48
N ALA A 231 -8.16 -3.34 -2.84
CA ALA A 231 -8.25 -2.08 -3.55
C ALA A 231 -6.99 -1.77 -4.39
N ARG A 232 -5.78 -2.09 -3.88
CA ARG A 232 -4.54 -2.11 -4.68
C ARG A 232 -4.60 -3.14 -5.81
N PHE A 233 -5.03 -4.37 -5.51
CA PHE A 233 -5.08 -5.48 -6.48
C PHE A 233 -6.01 -5.17 -7.67
N LEU A 234 -7.20 -4.65 -7.41
CA LEU A 234 -8.19 -4.35 -8.46
C LEU A 234 -7.83 -3.11 -9.28
N THR A 235 -7.36 -2.03 -8.66
CA THR A 235 -7.11 -0.76 -9.38
C THR A 235 -5.72 -0.64 -9.99
N GLY A 236 -4.74 -1.42 -9.49
CA GLY A 236 -3.32 -1.31 -9.83
C GLY A 236 -2.63 -0.04 -9.32
N ARG A 237 -3.29 0.75 -8.46
CA ARG A 237 -2.86 2.10 -8.04
C ARG A 237 -2.94 2.25 -6.53
N LEU A 238 -1.94 2.91 -5.94
CA LEU A 238 -1.84 3.01 -4.48
C LEU A 238 -2.97 3.83 -3.86
N THR A 239 -3.48 4.85 -4.57
CA THR A 239 -4.50 5.78 -4.06
C THR A 239 -5.79 5.08 -3.62
N ALA A 240 -6.25 4.04 -4.32
CA ALA A 240 -7.45 3.30 -3.91
C ALA A 240 -7.23 2.51 -2.60
N SER A 241 -6.02 1.97 -2.44
CA SER A 241 -5.57 1.25 -1.24
C SER A 241 -5.51 2.17 -0.03
N VAL A 242 -4.88 3.35 -0.19
CA VAL A 242 -4.83 4.41 0.84
C VAL A 242 -6.24 4.84 1.25
N VAL A 243 -7.15 5.09 0.29
CA VAL A 243 -8.53 5.49 0.64
C VAL A 243 -9.28 4.36 1.36
N ALA A 244 -9.14 3.09 0.91
CA ALA A 244 -9.76 1.95 1.60
C ALA A 244 -9.23 1.79 3.04
N HIS A 245 -7.93 2.00 3.25
CA HIS A 245 -7.28 1.98 4.56
C HIS A 245 -7.77 3.12 5.46
N GLN A 246 -7.75 4.37 4.97
CA GLN A 246 -8.22 5.54 5.71
C GLN A 246 -9.71 5.44 6.09
N VAL A 247 -10.55 4.74 5.30
CA VAL A 247 -11.94 4.44 5.68
C VAL A 247 -12.02 3.40 6.80
N ASN A 248 -11.18 2.36 6.79
CA ASN A 248 -11.16 1.34 7.84
C ASN A 248 -10.58 1.87 9.17
N ASN A 249 -9.56 2.74 9.11
CA ASN A 249 -8.96 3.34 10.31
C ASN A 249 -9.74 4.53 10.89
N PHE A 250 -10.79 5.03 10.22
CA PHE A 250 -11.56 6.18 10.72
C PHE A 250 -12.26 5.90 12.06
N LEU A 251 -12.97 4.77 12.20
CA LEU A 251 -13.68 4.46 13.45
C LEU A 251 -12.72 4.12 14.60
N PRO A 252 -11.65 3.33 14.43
CA PRO A 252 -10.61 3.16 15.46
C PRO A 252 -9.98 4.50 15.90
N ALA A 253 -9.58 5.35 14.95
CA ALA A 253 -9.00 6.66 15.27
C ALA A 253 -9.99 7.57 16.03
N LEU A 254 -11.27 7.56 15.63
CA LEU A 254 -12.32 8.30 16.32
C LEU A 254 -12.57 7.77 17.75
N GLY A 255 -12.51 6.45 17.94
CA GLY A 255 -12.53 5.84 19.27
C GLY A 255 -11.41 6.35 20.17
N LEU A 256 -10.16 6.28 19.68
CA LEU A 256 -8.98 6.80 20.39
C LEU A 256 -9.11 8.31 20.70
N LEU A 257 -9.66 9.12 19.78
CA LEU A 257 -9.92 10.54 20.01
C LEU A 257 -10.89 10.77 21.18
N LEU A 258 -12.03 10.06 21.17
CA LEU A 258 -13.06 10.22 22.20
C LEU A 258 -12.60 9.69 23.57
N MET A 259 -11.88 8.57 23.59
CA MET A 259 -11.23 8.00 24.78
C MET A 259 -10.19 8.98 25.37
N SER A 260 -9.28 9.50 24.54
CA SER A 260 -8.24 10.47 24.94
C SER A 260 -8.80 11.78 25.51
N LEU A 261 -10.02 12.16 25.08
CA LEU A 261 -10.75 13.33 25.58
C LEU A 261 -11.61 13.03 26.82
N GLY A 262 -11.74 11.77 27.23
CA GLY A 262 -12.62 11.33 28.32
C GLY A 262 -14.12 11.40 27.99
N LEU A 263 -14.47 11.31 26.70
CA LEU A 263 -15.86 11.32 26.20
C LEU A 263 -16.43 9.91 26.01
N LEU A 264 -15.57 8.89 26.03
CA LEU A 264 -15.92 7.49 26.23
C LEU A 264 -15.25 6.99 27.52
N PRO A 265 -15.74 5.91 28.15
CA PRO A 265 -14.94 5.16 29.11
C PRO A 265 -13.64 4.67 28.45
N ALA A 266 -12.64 4.41 29.28
CA ALA A 266 -11.55 3.50 28.91
C ALA A 266 -12.12 2.06 28.92
#